data_AF-A0A2P9AKV1-F1
#
_entry.id   AF-A0A2P9AKV1-F1
#
_cell.length_a   1.000
_cell.length_b   1.000
_cell.length_c   1.000
_cell.angle_alpha   90.00
_cell.angle_beta   90.00
_cell.angle_gamma   90.00
#
_symmetry.space_group_name_H-M   'P 1'
#
loop_
_entity.id
_entity.type
_entity.pdbx_description
1 polymer ?
#
loop_
_entity_poly.entity_id
_entity_poly.type
_entity_poly.pdbx_seq_one_letter_code
_entity_poly.pdbx_strand_id
1 'polypeptide(L)'
;MSDVATAMPEIWYRLSILEGVDTNKPGIYEWRIEGAGSYIGRYTFSDRPFGNYARHVRDQLSGGIYKPSRPDGWRRIHRELYAALLDGREIELIFVENCSVGELNARERVHRKDRGTLNGRRRSLEECRRPKLAQTLATAQADA
;
A
#
# COMPACT_ATOMS: atom_id res chain seq x y z
N MET A 1 14.79 -4.72 31.37
CA MET A 1 14.50 -4.60 29.92
C MET A 1 13.00 -4.57 29.81
N SER A 2 12.43 -3.37 29.69
CA SER A 2 10.98 -3.16 29.85
C SER A 2 10.24 -3.66 28.61
N ASP A 3 9.44 -4.70 28.80
CA ASP A 3 8.36 -5.09 27.89
C ASP A 3 7.36 -3.95 27.79
N VAL A 4 7.56 -3.05 26.82
CA VAL A 4 6.47 -2.19 26.37
C VAL A 4 5.74 -3.00 25.32
N ALA A 5 4.75 -3.78 25.75
CA ALA A 5 3.69 -4.22 24.86
C ALA A 5 3.14 -2.96 24.19
N THR A 6 3.59 -2.70 22.95
CA THR A 6 3.30 -1.45 22.25
C THR A 6 1.88 -1.58 21.75
N ALA A 7 0.93 -1.19 22.61
CA ALA A 7 -0.47 -1.10 22.22
C ALA A 7 -0.56 -0.10 21.06
N MET A 8 -1.25 -0.51 19.99
CA MET A 8 -1.51 0.38 18.86
C MET A 8 -2.34 1.56 19.38
N PRO A 9 -1.94 2.82 19.12
CA PRO A 9 -2.70 3.97 19.57
C PRO A 9 -4.10 3.97 18.97
N GLU A 10 -5.07 4.57 19.67
CA GLU A 10 -6.46 4.68 19.22
C GLU A 10 -6.54 5.37 17.85
N ILE A 11 -5.74 6.41 17.67
CA ILE A 11 -5.50 7.08 16.38
C ILE A 11 -4.07 6.76 15.95
N TRP A 12 -3.94 5.91 14.94
CA TRP A 12 -2.65 5.44 14.42
C TRP A 12 -2.44 5.76 12.93
N TYR A 13 -3.42 6.40 12.31
CA TYR A 13 -3.38 6.92 10.95
C TYR A 13 -4.31 8.13 10.81
N ARG A 14 -4.03 8.99 9.82
CA ARG A 14 -4.95 10.05 9.38
C ARG A 14 -5.91 9.51 8.32
N LEU A 15 -7.19 9.81 8.45
CA LEU A 15 -8.21 9.45 7.45
C LEU A 15 -8.49 10.63 6.53
N SER A 16 -8.48 10.37 5.21
CA SER A 16 -8.89 11.31 4.18
C SER A 16 -9.92 10.66 3.26
N ILE A 17 -11.02 11.35 2.98
CA ILE A 17 -12.04 10.92 2.03
C ILE A 17 -12.08 11.96 0.92
N LEU A 18 -11.74 11.58 -0.31
CA LEU A 18 -11.79 12.50 -1.42
C LEU A 18 -13.24 12.91 -1.73
N GLU A 19 -13.41 14.10 -2.28
CA GLU A 19 -14.71 14.66 -2.60
C GLU A 19 -15.55 13.69 -3.47
N GLY A 20 -16.82 13.53 -3.09
CA GLY A 20 -17.75 12.64 -3.78
C GLY A 20 -17.60 11.14 -3.47
N VAL A 21 -16.65 10.74 -2.61
CA VAL A 21 -16.48 9.33 -2.23
C VAL A 21 -17.36 8.96 -1.03
N ASP A 22 -18.20 7.95 -1.23
CA ASP A 22 -19.04 7.30 -0.23
C ASP A 22 -18.38 5.98 0.23
N THR A 23 -18.01 5.90 1.50
CA THR A 23 -17.34 4.72 2.07
C THR A 23 -18.24 3.49 2.12
N ASN A 24 -19.56 3.63 1.99
CA ASN A 24 -20.50 2.51 1.97
C ASN A 24 -20.64 1.87 0.58
N LYS A 25 -20.04 2.47 -0.45
CA LYS A 25 -20.03 1.94 -1.82
C LYS A 25 -18.67 1.33 -2.16
N PRO A 26 -18.63 0.32 -3.04
CA PRO A 26 -17.38 -0.23 -3.54
C PRO A 26 -16.46 0.84 -4.14
N GLY A 27 -15.16 0.64 -4.00
CA GLY A 27 -14.20 1.63 -4.43
C GLY A 27 -12.73 1.25 -4.28
N ILE A 28 -11.90 2.28 -4.40
CA ILE A 28 -10.44 2.26 -4.31
C ILE A 28 -10.00 3.05 -3.08
N TYR A 29 -9.01 2.53 -2.35
CA TYR A 29 -8.33 3.23 -1.28
C TYR A 29 -6.81 3.21 -1.48
N GLU A 30 -6.12 4.12 -0.82
CA GLU A 30 -4.68 4.21 -0.74
C GLU A 30 -4.24 4.21 0.73
N TRP A 31 -3.28 3.36 1.08
CA TRP A 31 -2.45 3.60 2.25
C TRP A 31 -1.20 4.36 1.80
N ARG A 32 -0.98 5.54 2.35
CA ARG A 32 0.23 6.33 2.13
C ARG A 32 1.05 6.30 3.41
N ILE A 33 2.31 5.91 3.27
CA ILE A 33 3.22 5.76 4.41
C ILE A 33 4.46 6.59 4.12
N GLU A 34 4.79 7.50 5.04
CA GLU A 34 5.99 8.33 4.95
C GLU A 34 7.25 7.46 4.81
N GLY A 35 8.10 7.81 3.84
CA GLY A 35 9.33 7.09 3.52
C GLY A 35 9.16 5.73 2.83
N ALA A 36 7.96 5.14 2.81
CA ALA A 36 7.71 3.82 2.19
C ALA A 36 6.88 3.91 0.89
N GLY A 37 6.04 4.93 0.74
CA GLY A 37 5.22 5.18 -0.45
C GLY A 37 3.78 4.69 -0.32
N SER A 38 3.14 4.42 -1.47
CA SER A 38 1.69 4.18 -1.54
C SER A 38 1.35 2.71 -1.81
N TYR A 39 0.31 2.21 -1.15
CA TYR A 39 -0.35 0.95 -1.45
C TYR A 39 -1.77 1.22 -1.91
N ILE A 40 -2.13 0.74 -3.10
CA ILE A 40 -3.49 0.88 -3.65
C ILE A 40 -4.26 -0.40 -3.40
N GLY A 41 -5.42 -0.28 -2.77
CA GLY A 41 -6.33 -1.40 -2.56
C GLY A 41 -7.70 -1.13 -3.12
N ARG A 42 -8.48 -2.21 -3.26
CA ARG A 42 -9.89 -2.16 -3.63
C ARG A 42 -10.74 -2.76 -2.53
N TYR A 43 -11.97 -2.32 -2.44
CA TYR A 43 -12.93 -2.79 -1.45
C TYR A 43 -14.34 -2.85 -2.04
N THR A 44 -15.10 -3.88 -1.63
CA THR A 44 -16.55 -3.93 -1.82
C THR A 44 -17.29 -3.45 -0.56
N PHE A 45 -16.65 -3.66 0.59
CA PHE A 45 -17.10 -3.22 1.91
C PHE A 45 -15.94 -2.54 2.64
N SER A 46 -16.23 -1.46 3.36
CA SER A 46 -15.25 -0.61 4.03
C SER A 46 -14.54 -1.28 5.22
N ASP A 47 -15.05 -2.41 5.73
CA ASP A 47 -14.39 -3.23 6.76
C ASP A 47 -12.95 -3.60 6.38
N ARG A 48 -12.69 -3.76 5.08
CA ARG A 48 -11.35 -4.11 4.62
C ARG A 48 -10.33 -3.00 4.90
N PRO A 49 -10.49 -1.77 4.39
CA PRO A 49 -9.56 -0.68 4.68
C PRO A 49 -9.55 -0.29 6.17
N PHE A 50 -10.70 -0.27 6.86
CA PHE A 50 -10.75 0.16 8.26
C PHE A 50 -10.29 -0.91 9.27
N GLY A 51 -10.86 -2.12 9.17
CA GLY A 51 -10.73 -3.14 10.21
C GLY A 51 -9.61 -4.14 9.96
N ASN A 52 -9.53 -4.69 8.74
CA ASN A 52 -8.62 -5.81 8.47
C ASN A 52 -7.14 -5.43 8.58
N TYR A 53 -6.76 -4.24 8.11
CA TYR A 53 -5.37 -3.77 8.24
C TYR A 53 -5.02 -3.49 9.70
N ALA A 54 -5.88 -2.78 10.44
CA ALA A 54 -5.69 -2.52 11.86
C ALA A 54 -5.54 -3.81 12.67
N ARG A 55 -6.40 -4.81 12.40
CA ARG A 55 -6.29 -6.13 13.05
C ARG A 55 -4.93 -6.78 12.78
N HIS A 56 -4.51 -6.88 11.52
CA HIS A 56 -3.23 -7.51 11.19
C HIS A 56 -2.03 -6.79 11.81
N VAL A 57 -2.07 -5.46 11.89
CA VAL A 57 -1.01 -4.67 12.52
C VAL A 57 -0.99 -4.91 14.04
N ARG A 58 -2.16 -4.96 14.71
CA ARG A 58 -2.25 -5.34 16.12
C ARG A 58 -1.71 -6.75 16.37
N ASP A 59 -2.09 -7.69 15.52
CA ASP A 59 -1.62 -9.08 15.62
C ASP A 59 -0.08 -9.13 15.51
N GLN A 60 0.55 -8.30 14.65
CA GLN A 60 2.01 -8.20 14.57
C GLN A 60 2.63 -7.57 15.83
N LEU A 61 2.03 -6.51 16.37
CA LEU A 61 2.50 -5.85 17.61
C LEU A 61 2.46 -6.78 18.82
N SER A 62 1.50 -7.71 18.87
CA SER A 62 1.40 -8.70 19.94
C SER A 62 2.25 -9.96 19.70
N GLY A 63 3.15 -9.97 18.70
CA GLY A 63 3.97 -11.14 18.36
C GLY A 63 3.19 -12.30 17.70
N GLY A 64 2.00 -12.01 17.18
CA GLY A 64 1.14 -12.97 16.52
C GLY A 64 1.66 -13.40 15.14
N ILE A 65 1.15 -14.54 14.67
CA ILE A 65 1.46 -15.10 13.36
C ILE A 65 0.33 -14.81 12.36
N TYR A 66 0.64 -14.68 11.08
CA TYR A 66 -0.38 -14.35 10.08
C TYR A 66 -1.46 -15.42 9.98
N LYS A 67 -1.04 -16.68 9.81
CA LYS A 67 -1.88 -17.88 9.87
C LYS A 67 -1.01 -19.04 10.39
N PRO A 68 -1.57 -20.03 11.09
CA PRO A 68 -0.81 -21.20 11.55
C PRO A 68 -0.05 -21.90 10.41
N SER A 69 -0.66 -22.00 9.23
CA SER A 69 -0.04 -22.62 8.06
C SER A 69 0.97 -21.73 7.32
N ARG A 70 1.01 -20.41 7.60
CA ARG A 70 1.88 -19.43 6.93
C ARG A 70 2.24 -18.31 7.92
N PRO A 71 3.08 -18.58 8.93
CA PRO A 71 3.31 -17.64 10.02
C PRO A 71 3.89 -16.30 9.54
N ASP A 72 4.76 -16.34 8.52
CA ASP A 72 5.40 -15.15 7.92
C ASP A 72 4.65 -14.59 6.70
N GLY A 73 3.40 -15.02 6.47
CA GLY A 73 2.61 -14.68 5.28
C GLY A 73 2.15 -13.22 5.19
N TRP A 74 2.63 -12.35 6.08
CA TRP A 74 2.36 -10.92 6.06
C TRP A 74 2.70 -10.31 4.70
N ARG A 75 1.80 -9.48 4.18
CA ARG A 75 2.05 -8.74 2.94
C ARG A 75 3.01 -7.61 3.22
N ARG A 76 3.65 -7.09 2.16
CA ARG A 76 4.55 -5.94 2.26
C ARG A 76 3.88 -4.78 3.01
N ILE A 77 2.68 -4.39 2.60
CA ILE A 77 1.92 -3.33 3.26
C ILE A 77 1.73 -3.55 4.77
N HIS A 78 1.47 -4.78 5.24
CA HIS A 78 1.32 -5.03 6.69
C HIS A 78 2.64 -4.75 7.42
N ARG A 79 3.77 -5.24 6.87
CA ARG A 79 5.11 -4.97 7.43
C ARG A 79 5.47 -3.50 7.40
N GLU A 80 5.14 -2.78 6.33
CA GLU A 80 5.43 -1.35 6.22
C GLU A 80 4.58 -0.52 7.21
N LEU A 81 3.31 -0.86 7.42
CA LEU A 81 2.45 -0.23 8.43
C LEU A 81 2.97 -0.50 9.85
N TYR A 82 3.34 -1.74 10.13
CA TYR A 82 3.95 -2.12 11.41
C TYR A 82 5.25 -1.34 11.67
N ALA A 83 6.17 -1.32 10.70
CA ALA A 83 7.40 -0.57 10.82
C ALA A 83 7.14 0.93 10.99
N ALA A 84 6.21 1.50 10.22
CA ALA A 84 5.87 2.92 10.34
C ALA A 84 5.35 3.28 11.72
N LEU A 85 4.57 2.41 12.37
CA LEU A 85 4.12 2.64 13.74
C LEU A 85 5.25 2.59 14.76
N LEU A 86 6.17 1.63 14.63
CA LEU A 86 7.33 1.56 15.52
C LEU A 86 8.28 2.75 15.36
N ASP A 87 8.44 3.21 14.11
CA ASP A 87 9.31 4.33 13.75
C ASP A 87 8.65 5.71 13.99
N GLY A 88 7.36 5.75 14.34
CA GLY A 88 6.60 6.99 14.49
C GLY A 88 6.36 7.77 13.20
N ARG A 89 6.39 7.09 12.04
CA ARG A 89 6.20 7.68 10.71
C ARG A 89 4.73 7.95 10.41
N GLU A 90 4.47 8.97 9.59
CA GLU A 90 3.09 9.29 9.22
C GLU A 90 2.45 8.20 8.35
N ILE A 91 1.20 7.86 8.69
CA ILE A 91 0.35 6.92 7.96
C ILE A 91 -0.97 7.61 7.63
N GLU A 92 -1.38 7.53 6.37
CA GLU A 92 -2.65 8.05 5.89
C GLU A 92 -3.44 6.98 5.15
N LEU A 93 -4.73 6.84 5.48
CA LEU A 93 -5.71 6.09 4.71
C LEU A 93 -6.55 7.06 3.89
N ILE A 94 -6.51 6.92 2.56
CA ILE A 94 -7.22 7.79 1.63
C ILE A 94 -8.27 6.97 0.87
N PHE A 95 -9.54 7.37 0.94
CA PHE A 95 -10.58 6.85 0.05
C PHE A 95 -10.59 7.66 -1.25
N VAL A 96 -10.27 6.99 -2.36
CA VAL A 96 -9.86 7.65 -3.60
C VAL A 96 -11.01 7.82 -4.58
N GLU A 97 -11.81 6.78 -4.75
CA GLU A 97 -12.81 6.72 -5.81
C GLU A 97 -13.84 5.64 -5.49
N ASN A 98 -15.13 5.90 -5.74
CA ASN A 98 -16.13 4.84 -5.88
C ASN A 98 -16.21 4.34 -7.31
N CYS A 99 -16.30 3.03 -7.50
CA CYS A 99 -16.54 2.42 -8.82
C CYS A 99 -17.39 1.17 -8.67
N SER A 100 -17.98 0.69 -9.76
CA SER A 100 -18.80 -0.53 -9.69
C SER A 100 -17.93 -1.76 -9.40
N VAL A 101 -18.55 -2.82 -8.88
CA VAL A 101 -17.84 -4.07 -8.56
C VAL A 101 -17.15 -4.67 -9.80
N GLY A 102 -17.75 -4.52 -10.99
CA GLY A 102 -17.16 -4.99 -12.25
C GLY A 102 -15.91 -4.22 -12.68
N GLU A 103 -15.75 -2.98 -12.22
CA GLU A 103 -14.67 -2.08 -12.63
C GLU A 103 -13.49 -2.06 -11.65
N LEU A 104 -13.68 -2.55 -10.41
CA LEU A 104 -12.69 -2.46 -9.34
C LEU A 104 -11.27 -2.86 -9.76
N ASN A 105 -11.13 -3.99 -10.48
CA ASN A 105 -9.82 -4.48 -10.92
C ASN A 105 -9.18 -3.56 -11.97
N ALA A 106 -9.97 -3.02 -12.88
CA ALA A 106 -9.48 -2.12 -13.92
C ALA A 106 -9.05 -0.78 -13.31
N ARG A 107 -9.87 -0.22 -12.42
CA ARG A 107 -9.59 1.05 -11.72
C ARG A 107 -8.39 0.91 -10.78
N GLU A 108 -8.28 -0.18 -10.02
CA GLU A 108 -7.10 -0.44 -9.17
C GLU A 108 -5.80 -0.43 -9.99
N ARG A 109 -5.81 -1.04 -11.18
CA ARG A 109 -4.63 -1.10 -12.05
C ARG A 109 -4.23 0.28 -12.58
N VAL A 110 -5.19 1.16 -12.88
CA VAL A 110 -4.93 2.55 -13.28
C VAL A 110 -4.21 3.29 -12.14
N HIS A 111 -4.81 3.31 -10.94
CA HIS A 111 -4.23 3.98 -9.78
C HIS A 111 -2.84 3.44 -9.39
N ARG A 112 -2.62 2.13 -9.53
CA ARG A 112 -1.31 1.51 -9.32
C ARG A 112 -0.24 2.02 -10.29
N LYS A 113 -0.60 2.28 -11.55
CA LYS A 113 0.34 2.78 -12.56
C LYS A 113 0.77 4.20 -12.23
N ASP A 114 -0.15 5.02 -11.75
CA ASP A 114 0.05 6.46 -11.62
C ASP A 114 0.82 6.85 -10.35
N ARG A 115 0.67 6.11 -9.25
CA ARG A 115 1.18 6.52 -7.92
C ARG A 115 2.48 5.86 -7.48
N GLY A 116 2.94 4.82 -8.19
CA GLY A 116 3.99 3.91 -7.67
C GLY A 116 3.44 3.05 -6.53
N THR A 117 3.97 1.83 -6.33
CA THR A 117 3.26 0.87 -5.46
C THR A 117 4.13 0.03 -4.54
N LEU A 118 3.65 -0.13 -3.31
CA LEU A 118 3.91 -1.26 -2.43
C LEU A 118 3.22 -2.56 -2.93
N ASN A 119 2.45 -2.47 -4.01
CA ASN A 119 1.75 -3.58 -4.65
C ASN A 119 2.69 -4.40 -5.56
N GLY A 120 3.57 -5.20 -4.94
CA GLY A 120 4.48 -6.11 -5.64
C GLY A 120 5.51 -6.74 -4.71
N ARG A 121 6.33 -7.67 -5.23
CA ARG A 121 7.59 -8.08 -4.56
C ARG A 121 8.62 -6.94 -4.74
N ARG A 122 9.59 -6.79 -3.81
CA ARG A 122 10.67 -5.78 -3.90
C ARG A 122 11.15 -5.67 -5.35
N ARG A 123 11.18 -4.47 -5.92
CA ARG A 123 12.31 -4.12 -6.80
C ARG A 123 13.47 -3.82 -5.86
N SER A 124 14.62 -4.41 -6.11
CA SER A 124 15.83 -4.09 -5.34
C SER A 124 16.10 -2.58 -5.49
N LEU A 125 16.69 -1.96 -4.47
CA LEU A 125 17.06 -0.55 -4.49
C LEU A 125 17.96 -0.19 -5.70
N GLU A 126 18.62 -1.20 -6.31
CA GLU A 126 19.41 -1.07 -7.54
C GLU A 126 18.59 -0.72 -8.79
N GLU A 127 17.33 -1.15 -8.91
CA GLU A 127 16.54 -0.90 -10.13
C GLU A 127 15.95 0.52 -10.18
N CYS A 128 15.88 1.23 -9.04
CA CYS A 128 15.44 2.63 -9.00
C CYS A 128 16.54 3.62 -9.42
N ARG A 129 17.81 3.20 -9.56
CA ARG A 129 18.95 4.07 -9.89
C ARG A 129 19.39 4.05 -11.36
N ARG A 130 18.60 3.47 -12.28
CA ARG A 130 18.85 3.65 -13.72
C ARG A 130 17.95 4.77 -14.27
N PRO A 131 18.48 5.98 -14.54
CA PRO A 131 17.76 6.89 -15.42
C PRO A 131 17.56 6.21 -16.77
N LYS A 132 16.32 6.22 -17.27
CA LYS A 132 16.01 5.89 -18.66
C LYS A 132 16.65 6.97 -19.54
N LEU A 133 17.90 6.79 -19.92
CA LEU A 133 18.52 7.55 -20.98
C LEU A 133 18.88 6.61 -22.13
N ALA A 134 18.29 6.94 -23.29
CA ALA A 134 18.69 6.58 -24.63
C ALA A 134 18.62 5.09 -25.04
N GLN A 135 17.49 4.70 -25.63
CA GLN A 135 17.52 3.90 -26.87
C GLN A 135 16.56 4.55 -27.86
N THR A 136 17.04 5.59 -28.53
CA THR A 136 16.53 6.06 -29.82
C THR A 136 17.74 6.54 -30.60
N LEU A 137 17.87 6.04 -31.83
CA LEU A 137 18.90 6.27 -32.86
C LEU A 137 19.95 5.16 -33.03
N ALA A 138 19.57 4.14 -33.80
CA ALA A 138 20.49 3.41 -34.67
C ALA A 138 19.71 2.85 -35.88
N THR A 139 19.17 3.74 -36.72
CA THR A 139 18.88 3.39 -38.13
C THR A 139 19.01 4.64 -38.97
N ALA A 140 20.25 5.02 -39.26
CA ALA A 140 20.58 5.85 -40.41
C ALA A 140 22.06 5.62 -40.74
N GLN A 141 22.33 5.37 -42.02
CA GLN A 141 23.62 5.38 -42.71
C GLN A 141 24.45 4.08 -42.69
N ALA A 142 24.16 3.23 -43.67
CA ALA A 142 25.17 2.57 -44.50
C ALA A 142 24.58 2.28 -45.89
N ASP A 143 24.24 3.35 -46.62
CA ASP A 143 24.16 3.36 -48.09
C ASP A 143 25.08 4.50 -48.55
N ALA A 144 26.32 4.13 -48.87
CA ALA A 144 27.25 4.84 -49.73
C ALA A 144 28.35 3.86 -50.17
#